data_AF-A0A7Y2EFA3-F1
#
_entry.id   AF-A0A7Y2EFA3-F1
#
_cell.length_a   1.000
_cell.length_b   1.000
_cell.length_c   1.000
_cell.angle_alpha   90.00
_cell.angle_beta   90.00
_cell.angle_gamma   90.00
#
_symmetry.space_group_name_H-M   'P 1'
#
loop_
_entity.id
_entity.type
_entity.pdbx_description
1 polymer ?
#
loop_
_entity_poly.entity_id
_entity_poly.type
_entity_poly.pdbx_seq_one_letter_code
_entity_poly.pdbx_strand_id
1 'polypeptide(L)'
;MKKLLMRLAPLALGALLIVPLGCDRDGEETTMMTPDDTPMGLGILEAARTGVAPTIDGVISAGEWDGANAIYVPVTVPDIDEFPGYEGRGYQVKMRAKFDNNNIYFLAEWDDPGLNLDRQTWYFDTASSSWKQESARPVFDENGNQTREAFYEDKFSLMFEASPVAGFATQGCWVACHTGLAPTSNDGGKVDLKYTRNGGEIMDMWHWKSVRNTSQDTFDDQYTDSQRSARNGGRHSDVGVNSYVNNSATVDGFSVPKYVIPDASSRYYWVVTDGSGA
;
A
#
# COMPACT_ATOMS: atom_id res chain seq x y z
N MET A 1 -3.00 -1.51 17.54
CA MET A 1 -1.79 -2.24 17.14
C MET A 1 -2.10 -3.35 16.12
N LYS A 2 -1.94 -3.03 14.83
CA LYS A 2 -1.86 -4.04 13.74
C LYS A 2 -0.42 -4.56 13.64
N LYS A 3 -0.25 -5.80 13.18
CA LYS A 3 1.03 -6.52 13.15
C LYS A 3 1.14 -7.29 11.83
N LEU A 4 2.20 -7.06 11.07
CA LEU A 4 2.45 -7.73 9.80
C LEU A 4 3.86 -8.33 9.80
N LEU A 5 3.96 -9.60 9.42
CA LEU A 5 5.22 -10.35 9.38
C LEU A 5 5.50 -10.87 7.96
N MET A 6 6.72 -10.67 7.44
CA MET A 6 7.12 -11.03 6.06
C MET A 6 8.39 -11.93 6.01
N ARG A 7 8.87 -12.41 4.84
CA ARG A 7 10.00 -13.37 4.66
C ARG A 7 10.65 -13.31 3.22
N LEU A 8 11.97 -13.02 2.98
CA LEU A 8 12.66 -12.99 1.62
C LEU A 8 14.22 -13.13 1.43
N ALA A 9 14.75 -13.60 0.28
CA ALA A 9 16.21 -13.73 0.04
C ALA A 9 16.92 -12.41 -0.44
N PRO A 10 18.20 -12.13 -0.11
CA PRO A 10 18.82 -10.81 -0.35
C PRO A 10 19.58 -10.62 -1.69
N LEU A 11 19.65 -9.37 -2.16
CA LEU A 11 20.59 -8.84 -3.18
C LEU A 11 21.15 -7.46 -2.71
N ALA A 12 22.41 -7.17 -3.02
CA ALA A 12 23.23 -6.12 -2.39
C ALA A 12 23.16 -4.74 -3.08
N LEU A 13 23.31 -3.65 -2.31
CA LEU A 13 23.26 -2.25 -2.76
C LEU A 13 24.46 -1.41 -2.24
N GLY A 14 24.91 -0.42 -3.02
CA GLY A 14 26.04 0.49 -2.74
C GLY A 14 25.71 1.98 -2.97
N ALA A 15 26.49 2.87 -2.34
CA ALA A 15 26.15 4.27 -2.00
C ALA A 15 26.52 5.38 -3.03
N LEU A 16 26.05 6.61 -2.71
CA LEU A 16 25.51 7.71 -3.54
C LEU A 16 26.34 9.03 -3.55
N LEU A 17 26.04 9.94 -4.50
CA LEU A 17 26.26 11.41 -4.44
C LEU A 17 24.95 12.19 -4.75
N ILE A 18 24.72 13.35 -4.11
CA ILE A 18 23.41 14.03 -3.86
C ILE A 18 23.09 15.19 -4.82
N VAL A 19 21.80 15.33 -5.23
CA VAL A 19 21.06 16.58 -5.56
C VAL A 19 19.55 16.36 -5.26
N PRO A 20 18.78 17.31 -4.68
CA PRO A 20 17.34 17.14 -4.42
C PRO A 20 16.47 17.52 -5.65
N LEU A 21 15.48 16.71 -6.01
CA LEU A 21 14.50 16.98 -7.10
C LEU A 21 13.10 16.54 -6.66
N GLY A 22 12.18 17.48 -6.43
CA GLY A 22 10.81 17.23 -5.94
C GLY A 22 9.82 16.67 -6.97
N CYS A 23 8.53 16.59 -6.59
CA CYS A 23 7.43 16.20 -7.47
C CYS A 23 7.28 17.17 -8.66
N ASP A 24 6.92 16.62 -9.81
CA ASP A 24 6.94 17.33 -11.08
C ASP A 24 5.54 17.37 -11.69
N ARG A 25 5.02 18.59 -11.84
CA ARG A 25 3.82 18.87 -12.62
C ARG A 25 4.28 19.30 -14.01
N ASP A 26 4.25 18.39 -14.98
CA ASP A 26 4.53 18.69 -16.40
C ASP A 26 5.82 19.51 -16.68
N GLY A 27 6.92 19.21 -15.98
CA GLY A 27 8.21 19.88 -16.11
C GLY A 27 8.44 21.05 -15.15
N GLU A 28 7.50 21.33 -14.25
CA GLU A 28 7.66 22.28 -13.14
C GLU A 28 7.83 21.53 -11.82
N GLU A 29 9.04 21.63 -11.24
CA GLU A 29 9.34 21.17 -9.89
C GLU A 29 8.54 21.98 -8.87
N THR A 30 7.59 21.34 -8.19
CA THR A 30 6.99 21.91 -7.00
C THR A 30 7.85 21.53 -5.81
N THR A 31 8.42 22.54 -5.15
CA THR A 31 9.26 22.38 -3.96
C THR A 31 8.38 22.02 -2.75
N MET A 32 8.04 20.75 -2.62
CA MET A 32 7.38 20.21 -1.43
C MET A 32 8.43 19.72 -0.44
N MET A 33 9.05 20.69 0.25
CA MET A 33 9.61 20.62 1.62
C MET A 33 10.57 21.81 1.81
N THR A 34 10.17 22.78 2.64
CA THR A 34 11.18 23.62 3.30
C THR A 34 11.94 22.74 4.30
N PRO A 35 13.29 22.74 4.34
CA PRO A 35 14.11 21.88 5.21
C PRO A 35 13.97 22.08 6.73
N ASP A 36 12.88 22.66 7.24
CA ASP A 36 12.73 22.97 8.66
C ASP A 36 12.16 21.81 9.49
N ASP A 37 11.75 20.71 8.84
CA ASP A 37 11.63 19.42 9.52
C ASP A 37 12.99 18.74 9.46
N THR A 38 13.79 19.02 10.50
CA THR A 38 14.97 18.24 10.90
C THR A 38 14.74 16.77 10.50
N PRO A 39 15.67 16.10 9.79
CA PRO A 39 15.52 14.67 9.51
C PRO A 39 15.44 13.98 10.87
N MET A 40 14.24 13.61 11.32
CA MET A 40 14.08 12.72 12.46
C MET A 40 14.79 11.45 12.02
N GLY A 41 15.99 11.21 12.54
CA GLY A 41 16.91 10.21 12.05
C GLY A 41 16.17 8.91 11.76
N LEU A 42 15.91 8.66 10.47
CA LEU A 42 15.37 7.40 10.01
C LEU A 42 16.46 6.38 10.36
N GLY A 43 16.24 5.62 11.43
CA GLY A 43 17.16 4.58 11.83
C GLY A 43 17.37 3.60 10.69
N ILE A 44 18.59 3.10 10.54
CA ILE A 44 18.85 1.99 9.61
C ILE A 44 18.13 0.76 10.14
N LEU A 45 17.24 0.17 9.34
CA LEU A 45 16.61 -1.11 9.67
C LEU A 45 17.61 -2.25 9.46
N GLU A 46 18.32 -2.63 10.52
CA GLU A 46 19.24 -3.76 10.48
C GLU A 46 18.49 -5.08 10.72
N ALA A 47 18.57 -6.00 9.76
CA ALA A 47 18.01 -7.33 9.91
C ALA A 47 18.92 -8.20 10.79
N ALA A 48 18.41 -8.72 11.91
CA ALA A 48 19.16 -9.59 12.79
C ALA A 48 19.17 -11.05 12.31
N ARG A 49 20.34 -11.70 12.28
CA ARG A 49 20.42 -13.11 11.90
C ARG A 49 19.65 -13.99 12.90
N THR A 50 18.88 -14.95 12.41
CA THR A 50 18.16 -15.93 13.24
C THR A 50 18.46 -17.37 12.81
N GLY A 51 18.45 -18.29 13.78
CA GLY A 51 18.48 -19.74 13.54
C GLY A 51 17.08 -20.37 13.48
N VAL A 52 16.05 -19.63 13.91
CA VAL A 52 14.65 -20.07 13.93
C VAL A 52 13.81 -19.02 13.21
N ALA A 53 13.08 -19.44 12.18
CA ALA A 53 12.18 -18.58 11.43
C ALA A 53 11.02 -18.10 12.33
N PRO A 54 10.70 -16.80 12.32
CA PRO A 54 9.45 -16.32 12.91
C PRO A 54 8.21 -16.95 12.25
N THR A 55 7.14 -17.14 13.03
CA THR A 55 5.85 -17.65 12.55
C THR A 55 5.07 -16.54 11.87
N ILE A 56 4.65 -16.72 10.61
CA ILE A 56 3.96 -15.68 9.83
C ILE A 56 2.44 -15.67 10.14
N ASP A 57 2.05 -15.24 11.34
CA ASP A 57 0.64 -15.26 11.80
C ASP A 57 0.14 -13.91 12.33
N GLY A 58 0.98 -12.87 12.32
CA GLY A 58 0.66 -11.55 12.89
C GLY A 58 0.67 -11.51 14.42
N VAL A 59 1.08 -12.58 15.10
CA VAL A 59 1.22 -12.63 16.56
C VAL A 59 2.70 -12.47 16.92
N ILE A 60 2.98 -11.54 17.82
CA ILE A 60 4.36 -11.36 18.33
C ILE A 60 4.53 -12.28 19.53
N SER A 61 5.09 -13.45 19.28
CA SER A 61 5.40 -14.42 20.32
C SER A 61 6.60 -13.97 21.17
N ALA A 62 6.58 -14.28 22.46
CA ALA A 62 7.66 -13.92 23.38
C ALA A 62 8.99 -14.51 22.91
N GLY A 63 10.04 -13.69 22.89
CA GLY A 63 11.39 -14.09 22.48
C GLY A 63 11.61 -14.21 20.97
N GLU A 64 10.56 -14.31 20.16
CA GLU A 64 10.68 -14.52 18.70
C GLU A 64 11.45 -13.40 18.00
N TRP A 65 11.35 -12.17 18.53
CA TRP A 65 11.99 -10.97 17.97
C TRP A 65 13.19 -10.48 18.77
N ASP A 66 13.67 -11.24 19.75
CA ASP A 66 14.84 -10.86 20.53
C ASP A 66 16.06 -10.68 19.63
N GLY A 67 16.88 -9.67 19.95
CA GLY A 67 18.07 -9.30 19.18
C GLY A 67 17.79 -8.51 17.89
N ALA A 68 16.53 -8.33 17.48
CA ALA A 68 16.18 -7.42 16.39
C ALA A 68 15.89 -6.02 16.92
N ASN A 69 16.73 -5.05 16.56
CA ASN A 69 16.53 -3.65 16.93
C ASN A 69 15.30 -3.07 16.23
N ALA A 70 14.50 -2.31 16.96
CA ALA A 70 13.36 -1.61 16.40
C ALA A 70 13.75 -0.22 15.92
N ILE A 71 13.25 0.16 14.75
CA ILE A 71 13.22 1.56 14.29
C ILE A 71 11.78 2.06 14.31
N TYR A 72 11.61 3.38 14.28
CA TYR A 72 10.31 4.04 14.19
C TYR A 72 10.31 4.92 12.95
N VAL A 73 9.43 4.61 12.01
CA VAL A 73 9.32 5.29 10.71
C VAL A 73 8.04 6.14 10.75
N PRO A 74 8.16 7.48 10.84
CA PRO A 74 7.01 8.36 10.66
C PRO A 74 6.60 8.34 9.18
N VAL A 75 5.31 8.19 8.91
CA VAL A 75 4.71 8.34 7.59
C VAL A 75 3.57 9.32 7.69
N THR A 76 3.55 10.33 6.81
CA THR A 76 2.54 11.38 6.82
C THR A 76 2.05 11.60 5.40
N VAL A 77 0.74 11.72 5.23
CA VAL A 77 0.14 12.14 3.96
C VAL A 77 0.40 13.64 3.78
N PRO A 78 1.03 14.05 2.67
CA PRO A 78 1.30 15.46 2.43
C PRO A 78 -0.01 16.24 2.27
N ASP A 79 0.01 17.50 2.70
CA ASP A 79 -1.11 18.42 2.58
C ASP A 79 -1.12 19.04 1.17
N ILE A 80 -1.67 18.29 0.21
CA ILE A 80 -1.84 18.68 -1.19
C ILE A 80 -3.21 18.22 -1.71
N ASP A 81 -3.71 18.92 -2.73
CA ASP A 81 -5.05 18.73 -3.30
C ASP A 81 -5.31 17.30 -3.84
N GLU A 82 -4.26 16.52 -4.11
CA GLU A 82 -4.38 15.16 -4.66
C GLU A 82 -4.64 14.08 -3.60
N PHE A 83 -4.63 14.42 -2.31
CA PHE A 83 -5.00 13.51 -1.22
C PHE A 83 -6.24 13.97 -0.43
N PRO A 84 -7.36 14.30 -1.12
CA PRO A 84 -8.52 14.89 -0.49
C PRO A 84 -9.06 14.01 0.64
N GLY A 85 -9.15 14.59 1.84
CA GLY A 85 -9.65 13.95 3.06
C GLY A 85 -8.60 13.15 3.83
N TYR A 86 -7.37 13.03 3.32
CA TYR A 86 -6.28 12.29 3.97
C TYR A 86 -5.12 13.19 4.44
N GLU A 87 -5.17 14.48 4.14
CA GLU A 87 -4.12 15.46 4.39
C GLU A 87 -3.69 15.47 5.86
N GLY A 88 -2.38 15.47 6.09
CA GLY A 88 -1.80 15.51 7.43
C GLY A 88 -2.03 14.25 8.28
N ARG A 89 -2.75 13.22 7.79
CA ARG A 89 -2.86 11.95 8.50
C ARG A 89 -1.47 11.31 8.60
N GLY A 90 -1.07 11.01 9.81
CA GLY A 90 0.25 10.46 10.11
C GLY A 90 0.19 9.20 10.95
N TYR A 91 1.11 8.29 10.71
CA TYR A 91 1.32 7.09 11.50
C TYR A 91 2.79 6.96 11.87
N GLN A 92 3.07 6.34 13.01
CA GLN A 92 4.41 5.89 13.34
C GLN A 92 4.45 4.37 13.20
N VAL A 93 5.21 3.89 12.21
CA VAL A 93 5.40 2.46 11.98
C VAL A 93 6.65 2.02 12.75
N LYS A 94 6.45 1.15 13.73
CA LYS A 94 7.56 0.46 14.39
C LYS A 94 7.96 -0.75 13.55
N MET A 95 9.24 -0.81 13.18
CA MET A 95 9.75 -1.86 12.30
C MET A 95 10.90 -2.61 12.96
N ARG A 96 10.92 -3.93 12.76
CA ARG A 96 12.02 -4.84 13.09
C ARG A 96 12.27 -5.77 11.90
N ALA A 97 13.51 -6.25 11.77
CA ALA A 97 13.83 -7.23 10.75
C ALA A 97 14.72 -8.35 11.28
N LYS A 98 14.54 -9.55 10.72
CA LYS A 98 15.40 -10.72 10.94
C LYS A 98 15.78 -11.35 9.61
N PHE A 99 16.78 -12.21 9.56
CA PHE A 99 17.02 -13.03 8.37
C PHE A 99 17.68 -14.37 8.70
N ASP A 100 17.46 -15.37 7.84
CA ASP A 100 18.17 -16.65 7.80
C ASP A 100 18.86 -16.83 6.44
N ASN A 101 19.33 -18.05 6.14
CA ASN A 101 20.05 -18.33 4.89
C ASN A 101 19.19 -18.16 3.63
N ASN A 102 17.87 -18.22 3.78
CA ASN A 102 16.93 -18.30 2.69
C ASN A 102 16.03 -17.06 2.66
N ASN A 103 15.87 -16.36 3.78
CA ASN A 103 14.82 -15.37 3.93
C ASN A 103 15.10 -14.22 4.93
N ILE A 104 14.45 -13.08 4.73
CA ILE A 104 14.46 -11.84 5.51
C ILE A 104 13.05 -11.55 5.96
N TYR A 105 12.87 -11.46 7.25
CA TYR A 105 11.61 -11.27 7.90
C TYR A 105 11.43 -9.84 8.34
N PHE A 106 10.28 -9.24 8.07
CA PHE A 106 9.95 -7.88 8.51
C PHE A 106 8.77 -7.94 9.46
N LEU A 107 8.88 -7.32 10.62
CA LEU A 107 7.76 -7.07 11.51
C LEU A 107 7.45 -5.57 11.47
N ALA A 108 6.26 -5.22 10.98
CA ALA A 108 5.73 -3.87 10.99
C ALA A 108 4.55 -3.77 11.96
N GLU A 109 4.57 -2.76 12.82
CA GLU A 109 3.54 -2.47 13.81
C GLU A 109 3.14 -1.01 13.70
N TRP A 110 1.84 -0.72 13.69
CA TRP A 110 1.34 0.66 13.77
C TRP A 110 0.02 0.71 14.54
N ASP A 111 -0.25 1.88 15.10
CA ASP A 111 -1.52 2.17 15.74
C ASP A 111 -2.53 2.64 14.72
N ASP A 112 -3.67 1.97 14.75
CA ASP A 112 -4.78 2.22 13.85
C ASP A 112 -6.07 1.98 14.65
N PRO A 113 -6.98 2.96 14.74
CA PRO A 113 -8.20 2.84 15.52
C PRO A 113 -9.21 1.85 14.91
N GLY A 114 -9.13 1.58 13.61
CA GLY A 114 -10.02 0.67 12.90
C GLY A 114 -9.31 -0.60 12.46
N LEU A 115 -10.05 -1.65 12.12
CA LEU A 115 -9.58 -2.74 11.25
C LEU A 115 -10.42 -2.63 9.98
N ASN A 116 -9.85 -2.04 8.92
CA ASN A 116 -10.58 -1.70 7.71
C ASN A 116 -10.62 -2.89 6.76
N LEU A 117 -11.84 -3.30 6.53
CA LEU A 117 -12.24 -4.62 6.09
C LEU A 117 -13.58 -4.45 5.36
N ASP A 118 -13.74 -3.35 4.64
CA ASP A 118 -15.01 -2.93 4.04
C ASP A 118 -14.82 -2.52 2.58
N ARG A 119 -13.74 -3.03 1.97
CA ARG A 119 -13.32 -2.78 0.58
C ARG A 119 -14.49 -2.80 -0.39
N GLN A 120 -14.93 -1.61 -0.80
CA GLN A 120 -15.95 -1.37 -1.81
C GLN A 120 -17.20 -2.25 -1.61
N THR A 121 -17.68 -2.30 -0.36
CA THR A 121 -18.81 -3.13 0.06
C THR A 121 -20.04 -2.90 -0.80
N TRP A 122 -20.83 -3.94 -1.05
CA TRP A 122 -22.09 -3.84 -1.79
C TRP A 122 -23.22 -3.34 -0.90
N TYR A 123 -24.07 -2.49 -1.46
CA TYR A 123 -25.35 -2.10 -0.88
C TYR A 123 -26.44 -2.04 -1.95
N PHE A 124 -27.68 -2.20 -1.53
CA PHE A 124 -28.83 -2.03 -2.41
C PHE A 124 -29.33 -0.59 -2.30
N ASP A 125 -29.28 0.15 -3.41
CA ASP A 125 -29.85 1.49 -3.50
C ASP A 125 -31.35 1.37 -3.82
N THR A 126 -32.19 1.69 -2.84
CA THR A 126 -33.65 1.63 -2.98
C THR A 126 -34.20 2.70 -3.91
N ALA A 127 -33.51 3.84 -4.07
CA ALA A 127 -33.96 4.91 -4.95
C ALA A 127 -33.80 4.54 -6.43
N SER A 128 -32.67 3.92 -6.79
CA SER A 128 -32.46 3.39 -8.14
C SER A 128 -32.88 1.93 -8.31
N SER A 129 -33.35 1.27 -7.25
CA SER A 129 -33.67 -0.16 -7.22
C SER A 129 -32.56 -1.05 -7.80
N SER A 130 -31.31 -0.76 -7.44
CA SER A 130 -30.13 -1.44 -8.00
C SER A 130 -29.01 -1.63 -6.98
N TRP A 131 -28.18 -2.65 -7.21
CA TRP A 131 -26.96 -2.87 -6.42
C TRP A 131 -25.89 -1.85 -6.79
N LYS A 132 -25.18 -1.35 -5.78
CA LYS A 132 -24.05 -0.43 -5.91
C LYS A 132 -22.92 -0.83 -4.98
N GLN A 133 -21.70 -0.39 -5.31
CA GLN A 133 -20.54 -0.52 -4.43
C GLN A 133 -20.23 0.80 -3.77
N GLU A 134 -19.76 0.73 -2.53
CA GLU A 134 -19.20 1.86 -1.82
C GLU A 134 -17.93 2.39 -2.50
N SER A 135 -17.67 3.69 -2.33
CA SER A 135 -16.49 4.35 -2.88
C SER A 135 -15.22 3.90 -2.14
N ALA A 136 -14.15 3.63 -2.89
CA ALA A 136 -12.81 3.36 -2.33
C ALA A 136 -12.06 4.64 -1.90
N ARG A 137 -12.67 5.82 -2.08
CA ARG A 137 -12.13 7.14 -1.72
C ARG A 137 -13.19 7.94 -0.97
N PRO A 138 -12.81 8.95 -0.17
CA PRO A 138 -13.77 9.85 0.45
C PRO A 138 -14.60 10.55 -0.63
N VAL A 139 -15.86 10.83 -0.30
CA VAL A 139 -16.80 11.52 -1.19
C VAL A 139 -17.09 12.89 -0.60
N PHE A 140 -17.09 13.91 -1.45
CA PHE A 140 -17.28 15.31 -1.07
C PHE A 140 -18.53 15.89 -1.74
N ASP A 141 -19.18 16.86 -1.09
CA ASP A 141 -20.22 17.67 -1.71
C ASP A 141 -19.64 18.76 -2.62
N GLU A 142 -20.51 19.54 -3.28
CA GLU A 142 -20.11 20.64 -4.17
C GLU A 142 -19.33 21.76 -3.46
N ASN A 143 -19.42 21.84 -2.12
CA ASN A 143 -18.70 22.82 -1.30
C ASN A 143 -17.37 22.26 -0.77
N GLY A 144 -17.00 21.03 -1.13
CA GLY A 144 -15.79 20.37 -0.65
C GLY A 144 -15.90 19.77 0.76
N ASN A 145 -17.10 19.67 1.34
CA ASN A 145 -17.27 18.98 2.62
C ASN A 145 -17.33 17.48 2.40
N GLN A 146 -16.58 16.72 3.20
CA GLN A 146 -16.63 15.26 3.14
C GLN A 146 -18.00 14.76 3.62
N THR A 147 -18.72 14.06 2.75
CA THR A 147 -20.04 13.48 3.02
C THR A 147 -19.98 11.98 3.30
N ARG A 148 -18.88 11.33 2.90
CA ARG A 148 -18.69 9.89 3.10
C ARG A 148 -17.22 9.53 3.21
N GLU A 149 -16.89 8.73 4.21
CA GLU A 149 -15.57 8.10 4.33
C GLU A 149 -15.33 7.09 3.21
N ALA A 150 -14.07 6.77 2.95
CA ALA A 150 -13.71 5.69 2.04
C ALA A 150 -14.01 4.32 2.65
N PHE A 151 -14.60 3.43 1.85
CA PHE A 151 -14.81 2.03 2.19
C PHE A 151 -13.71 1.19 1.55
N TYR A 152 -12.64 0.95 2.34
CA TYR A 152 -11.45 0.31 1.82
C TYR A 152 -10.80 -0.67 2.79
N GLU A 153 -9.64 -1.16 2.43
CA GLU A 153 -8.89 -2.15 3.21
C GLU A 153 -7.65 -1.50 3.81
N ASP A 154 -7.20 -2.04 4.95
CA ASP A 154 -5.86 -1.72 5.45
C ASP A 154 -4.77 -2.22 4.53
N LYS A 155 -3.70 -1.43 4.42
CA LYS A 155 -2.59 -1.71 3.52
C LYS A 155 -1.27 -1.30 4.10
N PHE A 156 -0.24 -1.99 3.65
CA PHE A 156 1.14 -1.69 3.94
C PHE A 156 1.98 -2.00 2.71
N SER A 157 2.94 -1.13 2.40
CA SER A 157 3.88 -1.39 1.31
C SER A 157 5.31 -1.07 1.71
N LEU A 158 6.22 -1.94 1.32
CA LEU A 158 7.66 -1.69 1.33
C LEU A 158 8.08 -1.45 -0.11
N MET A 159 8.93 -0.44 -0.31
CA MET A 159 9.50 -0.15 -1.62
C MET A 159 11.01 0.03 -1.46
N PHE A 160 11.77 -0.54 -2.38
CA PHE A 160 13.23 -0.47 -2.38
C PHE A 160 13.77 -0.43 -3.82
N GLU A 161 14.99 0.05 -3.97
CA GLU A 161 15.69 0.09 -5.25
C GLU A 161 16.08 -1.32 -5.68
N ALA A 162 15.47 -1.81 -6.76
CA ALA A 162 15.92 -3.02 -7.46
C ALA A 162 17.00 -2.70 -8.51
N SER A 163 17.01 -1.46 -9.00
CA SER A 163 18.15 -0.80 -9.61
C SER A 163 18.27 0.61 -9.04
N PRO A 164 19.44 1.28 -9.14
CA PRO A 164 19.60 2.65 -8.65
C PRO A 164 18.55 3.58 -9.24
N VAL A 165 17.85 4.34 -8.41
CA VAL A 165 16.80 5.30 -8.79
C VAL A 165 17.20 6.69 -8.31
N ALA A 166 17.28 7.64 -9.24
CA ALA A 166 17.69 9.00 -8.93
C ALA A 166 16.80 9.63 -7.84
N GLY A 167 17.42 10.09 -6.76
CA GLY A 167 16.74 10.76 -5.64
C GLY A 167 16.08 9.84 -4.63
N PHE A 168 16.10 8.50 -4.80
CA PHE A 168 15.42 7.59 -3.88
C PHE A 168 15.95 7.68 -2.45
N ALA A 169 17.27 7.84 -2.28
CA ALA A 169 17.87 7.95 -0.95
C ALA A 169 17.39 9.16 -0.12
N THR A 170 16.88 10.22 -0.77
CA THR A 170 16.37 11.42 -0.10
C THR A 170 14.85 11.45 0.01
N GLN A 171 14.15 10.91 -1.00
CA GLN A 171 12.69 11.03 -1.12
C GLN A 171 11.94 9.69 -1.00
N GLY A 172 12.66 8.58 -0.95
CA GLY A 172 12.10 7.23 -0.95
C GLY A 172 11.17 7.01 -2.14
N CYS A 173 10.04 6.35 -1.90
CA CYS A 173 9.05 6.06 -2.94
C CYS A 173 8.38 7.29 -3.57
N TRP A 174 8.58 8.47 -2.97
CA TRP A 174 8.02 9.72 -3.49
C TRP A 174 8.58 10.09 -4.86
N VAL A 175 9.80 9.67 -5.20
CA VAL A 175 10.44 9.94 -6.51
C VAL A 175 9.63 9.41 -7.71
N ALA A 176 8.75 8.45 -7.49
CA ALA A 176 7.86 7.94 -8.52
C ALA A 176 6.45 8.50 -8.47
N CYS A 177 6.11 9.37 -7.52
CA CYS A 177 4.78 9.95 -7.45
C CYS A 177 4.66 11.10 -8.46
N HIS A 178 3.72 10.99 -9.40
CA HIS A 178 3.42 12.03 -10.38
C HIS A 178 1.93 12.33 -10.31
N THR A 179 1.58 13.60 -10.11
CA THR A 179 0.20 14.07 -9.97
C THR A 179 -0.12 15.12 -11.03
N GLY A 180 -1.40 15.46 -11.18
CA GLY A 180 -1.83 16.52 -12.10
C GLY A 180 -1.55 16.21 -13.58
N LEU A 181 -1.37 14.94 -13.94
CA LEU A 181 -1.05 14.53 -15.30
C LEU A 181 -2.26 14.67 -16.22
N ALA A 182 -2.01 15.08 -17.46
CA ALA A 182 -2.98 14.93 -18.53
C ALA A 182 -3.33 13.43 -18.69
N PRO A 183 -4.62 13.05 -18.66
CA PRO A 183 -5.03 11.66 -18.80
C PRO A 183 -4.67 11.14 -20.20
N THR A 184 -4.21 9.90 -20.25
CA THR A 184 -3.91 9.19 -21.50
C THR A 184 -4.94 8.10 -21.75
N SER A 185 -5.02 7.57 -22.98
CA SER A 185 -5.96 6.47 -23.30
C SER A 185 -5.70 5.20 -22.50
N ASN A 186 -4.47 5.02 -22.00
CA ASN A 186 -4.01 3.76 -21.43
C ASN A 186 -4.15 3.72 -19.91
N ASP A 187 -4.06 4.86 -19.22
CA ASP A 187 -4.13 4.92 -17.75
C ASP A 187 -5.56 4.81 -17.19
N GLY A 188 -6.57 4.77 -18.06
CA GLY A 188 -7.98 4.72 -17.67
C GLY A 188 -8.51 6.05 -17.15
N GLY A 189 -7.94 7.17 -17.58
CA GLY A 189 -8.31 8.52 -17.15
C GLY A 189 -7.68 8.94 -15.81
N LYS A 190 -6.59 8.29 -15.40
CA LYS A 190 -5.91 8.62 -14.14
C LYS A 190 -4.99 9.82 -14.34
N VAL A 191 -5.07 10.77 -13.41
CA VAL A 191 -4.21 11.97 -13.38
C VAL A 191 -3.06 11.83 -12.39
N ASP A 192 -3.09 10.79 -11.54
CA ASP A 192 -2.03 10.46 -10.59
C ASP A 192 -1.50 9.06 -10.88
N LEU A 193 -0.20 8.96 -11.13
CA LEU A 193 0.47 7.73 -11.53
C LEU A 193 1.76 7.52 -10.75
N LYS A 194 2.20 6.26 -10.69
CA LYS A 194 3.52 5.90 -10.21
C LYS A 194 4.41 5.36 -11.33
N TYR A 195 5.54 6.01 -11.57
CA TYR A 195 6.58 5.58 -12.52
C TYR A 195 7.93 6.22 -12.19
N THR A 196 9.03 5.52 -12.45
CA THR A 196 10.37 6.10 -12.35
C THR A 196 10.63 7.06 -13.50
N ARG A 197 11.52 8.04 -13.32
CA ARG A 197 11.73 9.09 -14.33
C ARG A 197 12.63 8.60 -15.46
N ASN A 198 13.67 7.85 -15.13
CA ASN A 198 14.71 7.49 -16.08
C ASN A 198 14.58 6.03 -16.53
N GLY A 199 14.91 5.76 -17.79
CA GLY A 199 14.93 4.41 -18.32
C GLY A 199 15.94 3.52 -17.57
N GLY A 200 15.52 2.31 -17.21
CA GLY A 200 16.34 1.34 -16.48
C GLY A 200 16.26 1.45 -14.95
N GLU A 201 15.58 2.48 -14.43
CA GLU A 201 15.26 2.60 -13.00
C GLU A 201 14.09 1.69 -12.64
N ILE A 202 14.27 0.86 -11.61
CA ILE A 202 13.27 -0.09 -11.11
C ILE A 202 13.22 0.04 -9.59
N MET A 203 12.05 0.38 -9.06
CA MET A 203 11.74 0.15 -7.65
C MET A 203 10.92 -1.10 -7.52
N ASP A 204 11.40 -2.03 -6.70
CA ASP A 204 10.58 -3.16 -6.27
C ASP A 204 9.66 -2.72 -5.12
N MET A 205 8.49 -3.36 -5.05
CA MET A 205 7.41 -2.99 -4.18
C MET A 205 6.65 -4.23 -3.75
N TRP A 206 6.74 -4.47 -2.45
CA TRP A 206 5.90 -5.44 -1.81
C TRP A 206 4.69 -4.72 -1.24
N HIS A 207 3.49 -5.20 -1.54
CA HIS A 207 2.25 -4.56 -1.10
C HIS A 207 1.22 -5.52 -0.49
N TRP A 208 1.10 -5.46 0.83
CA TRP A 208 0.07 -6.15 1.60
C TRP A 208 -1.23 -5.38 1.63
N LYS A 209 -2.32 -6.14 1.52
CA LYS A 209 -3.67 -5.69 1.76
C LYS A 209 -4.41 -6.67 2.66
N SER A 210 -4.99 -6.16 3.74
CA SER A 210 -5.69 -6.97 4.75
C SER A 210 -6.71 -7.94 4.14
N VAL A 211 -7.54 -7.44 3.23
CA VAL A 211 -8.63 -8.18 2.59
C VAL A 211 -8.16 -9.17 1.53
N ARG A 212 -7.13 -8.82 0.76
CA ARG A 212 -6.73 -9.59 -0.43
C ARG A 212 -5.60 -10.56 -0.17
N ASN A 213 -4.79 -10.31 0.85
CA ASN A 213 -3.56 -11.05 1.09
C ASN A 213 -3.59 -11.87 2.39
N THR A 214 -4.18 -11.36 3.47
CA THR A 214 -4.11 -12.01 4.80
C THR A 214 -4.72 -13.41 4.80
N SER A 215 -5.90 -13.61 4.22
CA SER A 215 -6.56 -14.93 4.20
C SER A 215 -5.92 -15.92 3.22
N GLN A 216 -4.82 -15.54 2.57
CA GLN A 216 -4.17 -16.33 1.53
C GLN A 216 -2.68 -16.52 1.84
N ASP A 217 -2.19 -15.98 2.96
CA ASP A 217 -0.77 -15.95 3.32
C ASP A 217 0.13 -15.45 2.18
N THR A 218 -0.36 -14.47 1.41
CA THR A 218 0.36 -13.89 0.28
C THR A 218 0.79 -12.44 0.53
N PHE A 219 1.59 -11.91 -0.38
CA PHE A 219 1.88 -10.50 -0.53
C PHE A 219 1.94 -10.22 -2.02
N ASP A 220 1.45 -9.07 -2.48
CA ASP A 220 1.63 -8.74 -3.90
C ASP A 220 3.08 -8.30 -4.11
N ASP A 221 3.77 -9.01 -4.99
CA ASP A 221 5.09 -8.67 -5.51
C ASP A 221 4.94 -7.88 -6.81
N GLN A 222 5.51 -6.68 -6.84
CA GLN A 222 5.21 -5.66 -7.83
C GLN A 222 6.43 -4.77 -8.03
N TYR A 223 6.57 -4.17 -9.20
CA TYR A 223 7.64 -3.18 -9.41
C TYR A 223 7.09 -1.92 -10.09
N THR A 224 7.89 -0.85 -10.01
CA THR A 224 7.65 0.42 -10.68
C THR A 224 8.84 0.76 -11.57
N ASP A 225 8.57 0.96 -12.86
CA ASP A 225 9.56 1.36 -13.87
C ASP A 225 9.15 2.67 -14.58
N SER A 226 9.85 3.04 -15.65
CA SER A 226 9.65 4.31 -16.35
C SER A 226 8.56 4.24 -17.43
N GLN A 227 7.81 3.14 -17.53
CA GLN A 227 6.80 2.94 -18.57
C GLN A 227 5.48 3.66 -18.25
N ARG A 228 5.50 5.00 -18.21
CA ARG A 228 4.32 5.84 -17.95
C ARG A 228 3.09 5.46 -18.80
N SER A 229 3.27 5.05 -20.05
CA SER A 229 2.17 4.76 -20.97
C SER A 229 1.49 3.40 -20.76
N ALA A 230 1.96 2.57 -19.82
CA ALA A 230 1.31 1.32 -19.46
C ALA A 230 0.05 1.57 -18.59
N ARG A 231 -0.82 0.55 -18.49
CA ARG A 231 -2.20 0.68 -17.97
C ARG A 231 -2.31 1.19 -16.52
N ASN A 232 -1.24 1.08 -15.75
CA ASN A 232 -1.15 1.59 -14.38
C ASN A 232 0.04 2.56 -14.22
N GLY A 233 0.38 3.29 -15.28
CA GLY A 233 1.68 3.93 -15.37
C GLY A 233 2.78 2.86 -15.40
N GLY A 234 3.92 3.19 -14.80
CA GLY A 234 5.05 2.27 -14.68
C GLY A 234 4.88 1.21 -13.60
N ARG A 235 3.70 1.08 -12.97
CA ARG A 235 3.45 0.07 -11.92
C ARG A 235 2.98 -1.25 -12.53
N HIS A 236 3.73 -2.31 -12.24
CA HIS A 236 3.50 -3.66 -12.74
C HIS A 236 3.32 -4.65 -11.59
N SER A 237 2.84 -5.85 -11.90
CA SER A 237 2.86 -6.99 -10.96
C SER A 237 3.81 -8.03 -11.48
N ASP A 238 4.57 -8.66 -10.60
CA ASP A 238 5.43 -9.77 -10.98
C ASP A 238 4.61 -11.01 -11.36
N VAL A 239 5.26 -11.93 -12.05
CA VAL A 239 4.63 -13.17 -12.49
C VAL A 239 4.24 -13.98 -11.26
N GLY A 240 2.93 -14.23 -11.10
CA GLY A 240 2.41 -14.95 -9.96
C GLY A 240 0.93 -15.27 -10.11
N VAL A 241 0.36 -15.87 -9.06
CA VAL A 241 -1.06 -16.21 -8.99
C VAL A 241 -1.75 -15.21 -8.07
N ASN A 242 -2.73 -14.47 -8.60
CA ASN A 242 -3.63 -13.69 -7.79
C ASN A 242 -4.78 -14.58 -7.31
N SER A 243 -4.81 -14.89 -6.02
CA SER A 243 -5.85 -15.75 -5.43
C SER A 243 -7.11 -14.98 -5.03
N TYR A 244 -7.10 -13.65 -5.08
CA TYR A 244 -8.27 -12.83 -4.74
C TYR A 244 -9.20 -12.63 -5.94
N VAL A 245 -10.49 -12.88 -5.71
CA VAL A 245 -11.56 -12.65 -6.70
C VAL A 245 -12.58 -11.68 -6.13
N ASN A 246 -12.96 -10.65 -6.92
CA ASN A 246 -14.00 -9.72 -6.51
C ASN A 246 -15.36 -10.43 -6.40
N ASN A 247 -16.14 -10.07 -5.37
CA ASN A 247 -17.52 -10.50 -5.22
C ASN A 247 -18.45 -9.74 -6.19
N SER A 248 -18.27 -9.89 -7.50
CA SER A 248 -19.04 -9.17 -8.51
C SER A 248 -19.45 -10.09 -9.66
N ALA A 249 -20.67 -9.92 -10.17
CA ALA A 249 -21.18 -10.57 -11.36
C ALA A 249 -21.98 -9.58 -12.21
N THR A 250 -22.17 -9.91 -13.49
CA THR A 250 -23.09 -9.18 -14.37
C THR A 250 -24.32 -10.05 -14.63
N VAL A 251 -25.51 -9.55 -14.29
CA VAL A 251 -26.80 -10.21 -14.54
C VAL A 251 -27.69 -9.22 -15.28
N ASP A 252 -28.17 -9.60 -16.46
CA ASP A 252 -29.03 -8.76 -17.32
C ASP A 252 -28.49 -7.34 -17.58
N GLY A 253 -27.16 -7.21 -17.67
CA GLY A 253 -26.47 -5.93 -17.88
C GLY A 253 -26.23 -5.10 -16.61
N PHE A 254 -26.70 -5.56 -15.45
CA PHE A 254 -26.46 -4.92 -14.15
C PHE A 254 -25.27 -5.55 -13.43
N SER A 255 -24.45 -4.71 -12.81
CA SER A 255 -23.41 -5.16 -11.87
C SER A 255 -24.05 -5.47 -10.51
N VAL A 256 -23.85 -6.69 -10.02
CA VAL A 256 -24.46 -7.20 -8.79
C VAL A 256 -23.44 -7.96 -7.94
N PRO A 257 -23.65 -8.10 -6.62
CA PRO A 257 -22.83 -9.01 -5.82
C PRO A 257 -23.00 -10.45 -6.32
N LYS A 258 -21.89 -11.18 -6.42
CA LYS A 258 -21.91 -12.61 -6.82
C LYS A 258 -22.48 -13.49 -5.70
N TYR A 259 -22.21 -13.14 -4.45
CA TYR A 259 -22.66 -13.81 -3.25
C TYR A 259 -23.27 -12.80 -2.27
N VAL A 260 -24.39 -13.18 -1.67
CA VAL A 260 -25.12 -12.41 -0.65
C VAL A 260 -25.47 -13.38 0.49
N ILE A 261 -25.35 -12.92 1.73
CA ILE A 261 -25.80 -13.68 2.91
C ILE A 261 -27.19 -13.14 3.30
N PRO A 262 -28.28 -13.92 3.12
CA PRO A 262 -29.62 -13.51 3.50
C PRO A 262 -29.73 -13.27 5.02
N ASP A 263 -30.60 -12.33 5.43
CA ASP A 263 -30.93 -12.03 6.84
C ASP A 263 -29.72 -11.70 7.73
N ALA A 264 -28.64 -11.28 7.07
CA ALA A 264 -27.45 -10.73 7.67
C ALA A 264 -27.76 -9.57 8.63
N SER A 265 -27.63 -9.81 9.94
CA SER A 265 -27.89 -8.80 10.97
C SER A 265 -26.71 -7.85 11.21
N SER A 266 -25.54 -8.10 10.59
CA SER A 266 -24.36 -7.24 10.65
C SER A 266 -23.96 -6.76 9.25
N ARG A 267 -23.43 -5.55 9.12
CA ARG A 267 -22.96 -4.99 7.82
C ARG A 267 -21.60 -5.52 7.37
N TYR A 268 -21.00 -6.47 8.09
CA TYR A 268 -19.64 -6.94 7.87
C TYR A 268 -19.66 -8.44 7.59
N TYR A 269 -19.16 -8.85 6.42
CA TYR A 269 -18.85 -10.27 6.17
C TYR A 269 -17.54 -10.46 5.45
N TRP A 270 -16.68 -11.22 6.14
CA TRP A 270 -15.53 -11.95 5.64
C TRP A 270 -15.89 -13.43 5.80
N VAL A 271 -15.97 -14.20 4.71
CA VAL A 271 -16.10 -15.66 4.84
C VAL A 271 -14.72 -16.25 4.60
N VAL A 272 -14.04 -16.60 5.69
CA VAL A 272 -12.83 -17.43 5.68
C VAL A 272 -13.28 -18.86 5.99
N THR A 273 -13.00 -19.79 5.10
CA THR A 273 -13.08 -21.25 5.34
C THR A 273 -11.82 -21.83 4.71
N ASP A 274 -10.83 -22.27 5.47
CA ASP A 274 -10.76 -23.58 6.12
C ASP A 274 -10.08 -23.55 7.52
N GLY A 275 -10.24 -24.63 8.29
CA GLY A 275 -10.07 -24.65 9.74
C GLY A 275 -8.63 -24.65 10.28
N SER A 276 -8.33 -23.71 11.16
CA SER A 276 -7.81 -23.89 12.54
C SER A 276 -7.44 -22.49 13.08
N GLY A 277 -7.84 -22.03 14.27
CA GLY A 277 -8.53 -22.66 15.37
C GLY A 277 -9.13 -21.61 16.30
N ALA A 278 -9.95 -22.14 17.21
CA ALA A 278 -10.22 -21.54 18.51
C ALA A 278 -8.95 -21.56 19.38
#